data_AF-A0A4W4GAB1-F1
#
_entry.id   AF-A0A4W4GAB1-F1
#
_cell.length_a   1.000
_cell.length_b   1.000
_cell.length_c   1.000
_cell.angle_alpha   90.00
_cell.angle_beta   90.00
_cell.angle_gamma   90.00
#
_symmetry.space_group_name_H-M   'P 1'
#
loop_
_entity.id
_entity.type
_entity.pdbx_description
1 polymer ?
#
loop_
_entity_poly.entity_id
_entity_poly.type
_entity_poly.pdbx_seq_one_letter_code
_entity_poly.pdbx_strand_id
1 'polypeptide(L)'
;MDLFSAVCLTFIILIPTLCLFLFCTFQNYYYAADKWLNSAVDKLFGERDQRVRGWLLLDSCTPSLVLTFIYLLIVYLGPKYMKNRPAYSLKNVLLLYNFSVTILSFYMLVELISASWSAGYRLKCQGLFEAGNGDIRVAKVLWWYYFSKLIEFLDTIFFVLRKKNNQITFLHVYHHASMFNIWWCVLNWIPCGQSFFGPMLNSFIHVLMYSYYGLSTIPSMHKYLWWKRYLTQAQLVQFIMTITHTLSAVVFPCGFPLGCLLFQSSYMLTLVILFVNFYVHANGISSSFNGAKHKLQ
;
A
#
# COMPACT_ATOMS: atom_id res chain seq x y z
N MET A 1 14.60 -29.52 4.91
CA MET A 1 13.41 -28.78 5.34
C MET A 1 13.71 -27.30 5.13
N ASP A 2 13.20 -26.73 4.05
CA ASP A 2 13.68 -25.44 3.55
C ASP A 2 13.28 -24.29 4.47
N LEU A 3 14.21 -23.34 4.69
CA LEU A 3 13.96 -22.13 5.45
C LEU A 3 12.85 -21.27 4.84
N PHE A 4 12.53 -21.45 3.55
CA PHE A 4 11.38 -20.84 2.91
C PHE A 4 10.05 -21.43 3.42
N SER A 5 9.99 -22.75 3.55
CA SER A 5 8.94 -23.40 4.33
C SER A 5 9.00 -22.91 5.77
N ALA A 6 10.16 -22.83 6.42
CA ALA A 6 10.23 -22.32 7.79
C ALA A 6 9.71 -20.88 7.93
N VAL A 7 10.00 -19.93 7.03
CA VAL A 7 9.55 -18.52 7.14
C VAL A 7 8.07 -18.36 6.78
N CYS A 8 7.58 -19.00 5.71
CA CYS A 8 6.14 -19.02 5.41
C CYS A 8 5.34 -19.75 6.49
N LEU A 9 5.86 -20.87 6.99
CA LEU A 9 5.28 -21.64 8.09
C LEU A 9 5.49 -20.92 9.43
N THR A 10 6.47 -20.03 9.57
CA THR A 10 6.62 -19.16 10.75
C THR A 10 5.55 -18.07 10.74
N PHE A 11 5.28 -17.46 9.59
CA PHE A 11 4.20 -16.47 9.41
C PHE A 11 2.80 -17.08 9.50
N ILE A 12 2.60 -18.33 9.05
CA ILE A 12 1.28 -18.99 8.98
C ILE A 12 1.01 -19.91 10.19
N ILE A 13 2.04 -20.51 10.81
CA ILE A 13 1.91 -21.52 11.89
C ILE A 13 2.63 -21.14 13.20
N LEU A 14 3.78 -20.43 13.17
CA LEU A 14 4.42 -19.97 14.43
C LEU A 14 3.84 -18.68 15.01
N ILE A 15 3.28 -17.76 14.22
CA ILE A 15 2.55 -16.62 14.77
C ILE A 15 1.41 -17.11 15.67
N PRO A 16 0.56 -18.07 15.26
CA PRO A 16 -0.46 -18.63 16.15
C PRO A 16 0.10 -19.33 17.40
N THR A 17 1.18 -20.11 17.29
CA THR A 17 1.68 -20.97 18.38
C THR A 17 2.58 -20.23 19.40
N LEU A 18 3.38 -19.26 18.97
CA LEU A 18 4.06 -18.33 19.88
C LEU A 18 3.09 -17.26 20.42
N CYS A 19 2.07 -16.86 19.63
CA CYS A 19 0.97 -16.06 20.16
C CYS A 19 0.24 -16.82 21.25
N LEU A 20 -0.17 -18.08 21.10
CA LEU A 20 -0.97 -18.81 22.10
C LEU A 20 -0.34 -18.83 23.51
N PHE A 21 0.99 -18.93 23.62
CA PHE A 21 1.68 -18.99 24.91
C PHE A 21 1.92 -17.59 25.54
N LEU A 22 2.15 -16.55 24.72
CA LEU A 22 2.26 -15.15 25.16
C LEU A 22 0.89 -14.48 25.32
N PHE A 23 -0.13 -14.92 24.57
CA PHE A 23 -1.51 -14.42 24.66
C PHE A 23 -2.04 -14.73 26.04
N CYS A 24 -1.88 -15.92 26.57
CA CYS A 24 -2.51 -16.28 27.85
C CYS A 24 -2.02 -15.42 29.04
N THR A 25 -0.76 -14.95 29.03
CA THR A 25 -0.21 -14.03 30.06
C THR A 25 -0.44 -12.55 29.76
N PHE A 26 -0.49 -12.15 28.48
CA PHE A 26 -0.68 -10.76 28.08
C PHE A 26 -2.09 -10.44 27.56
N GLN A 27 -3.05 -11.36 27.61
CA GLN A 27 -4.39 -11.19 27.03
C GLN A 27 -5.12 -9.99 27.63
N ASN A 28 -5.03 -9.85 28.95
CA ASN A 28 -5.67 -8.77 29.69
C ASN A 28 -5.05 -7.41 29.36
N TYR A 29 -3.71 -7.36 29.19
CA TYR A 29 -3.01 -6.14 28.77
C TYR A 29 -3.29 -5.80 27.31
N TYR A 30 -3.30 -6.80 26.42
CA TYR A 30 -3.67 -6.64 25.02
C TYR A 30 -5.09 -6.10 24.89
N TYR A 31 -6.06 -6.70 25.59
CA TYR A 31 -7.45 -6.27 25.56
C TYR A 31 -7.64 -4.86 26.13
N ALA A 32 -6.95 -4.53 27.23
CA ALA A 32 -6.99 -3.19 27.81
C ALA A 32 -6.38 -2.13 26.87
N ALA A 33 -5.23 -2.43 26.27
CA ALA A 33 -4.57 -1.55 25.30
C ALA A 33 -5.40 -1.39 24.03
N ASP A 34 -5.96 -2.48 23.51
CA ASP A 34 -6.85 -2.49 22.35
C ASP A 34 -8.08 -1.62 22.58
N LYS A 35 -8.75 -1.78 23.72
CA LYS A 35 -9.91 -1.00 24.09
C LYS A 35 -9.57 0.49 24.25
N TRP A 36 -8.46 0.81 24.91
CA TRP A 36 -8.00 2.19 25.07
C TRP A 36 -7.70 2.83 23.72
N LEU A 37 -6.94 2.14 22.86
CA LEU A 37 -6.53 2.65 21.55
C LEU A 37 -7.73 2.86 20.63
N ASN A 38 -8.62 1.87 20.51
CA ASN A 38 -9.82 2.01 19.70
C ASN A 38 -10.73 3.12 20.24
N SER A 39 -10.86 3.27 21.57
CA SER A 39 -11.63 4.37 22.16
C SER A 39 -11.01 5.75 21.86
N ALA A 40 -9.68 5.87 21.89
CA ALA A 40 -8.99 7.11 21.53
C ALA A 40 -9.19 7.45 20.04
N VAL A 41 -9.09 6.46 19.17
CA VAL A 41 -9.34 6.60 17.72
C VAL A 41 -10.79 7.01 17.45
N ASP A 42 -11.76 6.36 18.09
CA ASP A 42 -13.19 6.68 17.92
C ASP A 42 -13.52 8.08 18.44
N LYS A 43 -12.88 8.54 19.52
CA LYS A 43 -13.00 9.93 20.00
C LYS A 43 -12.43 10.96 19.02
N LEU A 44 -11.38 10.60 18.29
CA LEU A 44 -10.69 11.50 17.36
C LEU A 44 -11.42 11.64 16.02
N PHE A 45 -11.93 10.53 15.48
CA PHE A 45 -12.52 10.48 14.14
C PHE A 45 -14.05 10.33 14.14
N GLY A 46 -14.66 10.07 15.29
CA GLY A 46 -16.10 9.85 15.42
C GLY A 46 -16.52 8.42 15.09
N GLU A 47 -17.82 8.23 14.88
CA GLU A 47 -18.40 6.92 14.61
C GLU A 47 -17.91 6.34 13.28
N ARG A 48 -17.59 5.04 13.29
CA ARG A 48 -17.16 4.30 12.10
C ARG A 48 -18.37 3.84 11.29
N ASP A 49 -18.16 3.67 10.00
CA ASP A 49 -19.15 3.19 9.05
C ASP A 49 -19.59 1.75 9.37
N GLN A 50 -20.90 1.58 9.59
CA GLN A 50 -21.48 0.30 9.97
C GLN A 50 -21.39 -0.76 8.86
N ARG A 51 -21.25 -0.35 7.59
CA ARG A 51 -21.24 -1.25 6.43
C ARG A 51 -20.02 -2.17 6.38
N VAL A 52 -18.94 -1.79 7.06
CA VAL A 52 -17.67 -2.53 7.08
C VAL A 52 -17.38 -3.23 8.41
N ARG A 53 -18.30 -3.16 9.38
CA ARG A 53 -18.14 -3.83 10.68
C ARG A 53 -18.15 -5.35 10.52
N GLY A 54 -17.31 -6.03 11.30
CA GLY A 54 -17.12 -7.49 11.22
C GLY A 54 -16.24 -7.93 10.07
N TRP A 55 -15.74 -7.02 9.22
CA TRP A 55 -14.80 -7.37 8.17
C TRP A 55 -13.41 -7.59 8.76
N LEU A 56 -12.70 -8.58 8.20
CA LEU A 56 -11.39 -8.98 8.67
C LEU A 56 -10.43 -7.78 8.74
N LEU A 57 -9.78 -7.62 9.90
CA LEU A 57 -8.82 -6.54 10.23
C LEU A 57 -9.40 -5.12 10.32
N LEU A 58 -10.71 -4.90 10.23
CA LEU A 58 -11.31 -3.56 10.32
C LEU A 58 -11.88 -3.20 11.70
N ASP A 59 -12.27 -4.18 12.52
CA ASP A 59 -12.92 -3.92 13.82
C ASP A 59 -12.00 -3.24 14.84
N SER A 60 -10.69 -3.51 14.76
CA SER A 60 -9.69 -2.90 15.63
C SER A 60 -8.51 -2.35 14.82
N CYS A 61 -7.95 -1.22 15.27
CA CYS A 61 -6.71 -0.66 14.75
C CYS A 61 -5.46 -1.41 15.25
N THR A 62 -5.55 -2.12 16.37
CA THR A 62 -4.41 -2.78 17.01
C THR A 62 -3.73 -3.80 16.09
N PRO A 63 -4.44 -4.71 15.38
CA PRO A 63 -3.81 -5.62 14.44
C PRO A 63 -3.01 -4.89 13.35
N SER A 64 -3.55 -3.80 12.79
CA SER A 64 -2.89 -2.99 11.76
C SER A 64 -1.57 -2.39 12.25
N LEU A 65 -1.59 -1.81 13.46
CA LEU A 65 -0.39 -1.23 14.08
C LEU A 65 0.64 -2.31 14.43
N VAL A 66 0.21 -3.44 14.99
CA VAL A 66 1.11 -4.55 15.33
C VAL A 66 1.79 -5.11 14.08
N LEU A 67 1.06 -5.33 12.99
CA LEU A 67 1.62 -5.80 11.72
C LEU A 67 2.61 -4.78 11.13
N THR A 68 2.30 -3.48 11.23
CA THR A 68 3.23 -2.42 10.79
C THR A 68 4.49 -2.38 11.66
N PHE A 69 4.35 -2.55 12.97
CA PHE A 69 5.49 -2.60 13.88
C PHE A 69 6.39 -3.80 13.59
N ILE A 70 5.80 -4.98 13.38
CA ILE A 70 6.54 -6.18 12.95
C ILE A 70 7.27 -5.93 11.63
N TYR A 71 6.60 -5.30 10.66
CA TYR A 71 7.20 -4.91 9.39
C TYR A 71 8.44 -4.03 9.60
N LEU A 72 8.34 -2.97 10.39
CA LEU A 72 9.46 -2.06 10.68
C LEU A 72 10.60 -2.77 11.42
N LEU A 73 10.29 -3.68 12.35
CA LEU A 73 11.29 -4.52 13.00
C LEU A 73 12.03 -5.40 11.99
N ILE A 74 11.34 -6.00 11.02
CA ILE A 74 11.96 -6.80 9.96
C ILE A 74 12.87 -5.91 9.09
N VAL A 75 12.42 -4.70 8.74
CA VAL A 75 13.25 -3.74 7.97
C VAL A 75 14.53 -3.37 8.72
N TYR A 76 14.46 -3.21 10.05
CA TYR A 76 15.61 -2.81 10.87
C TYR A 76 16.55 -3.99 11.21
N LEU A 77 15.99 -5.12 11.67
CA LEU A 77 16.76 -6.28 12.14
C LEU A 77 17.15 -7.23 11.00
N GLY A 78 16.34 -7.30 9.94
CA GLY A 78 16.54 -8.20 8.81
C GLY A 78 17.89 -8.05 8.12
N PRO A 79 18.33 -6.84 7.72
CA PRO A 79 19.65 -6.62 7.13
C PRO A 79 20.80 -7.01 8.07
N LYS A 80 20.64 -6.78 9.39
CA LYS A 80 21.64 -7.16 10.40
C LYS A 80 21.75 -8.69 10.50
N TYR A 81 20.61 -9.38 10.53
CA TYR A 81 20.54 -10.84 10.52
C TYR A 81 21.14 -11.45 9.25
N MET A 82 20.91 -10.82 8.09
CA MET A 82 21.43 -11.28 6.79
C MET A 82 22.90 -10.92 6.54
N LYS A 83 23.56 -10.16 7.43
CA LYS A 83 24.95 -9.70 7.25
C LYS A 83 25.91 -10.87 6.98
N ASN A 84 25.87 -11.89 7.83
CA ASN A 84 26.76 -13.06 7.79
C ASN A 84 26.17 -14.26 7.04
N ARG A 85 25.08 -14.06 6.28
CA ARG A 85 24.39 -15.11 5.51
C ARG A 85 24.49 -14.86 4.01
N PRO A 86 24.49 -15.91 3.17
CA PRO A 86 24.37 -15.76 1.73
C PRO A 86 22.98 -15.22 1.35
N ALA A 87 22.90 -14.51 0.22
CA ALA A 87 21.62 -14.05 -0.32
C ALA A 87 20.80 -15.25 -0.84
N TYR A 88 19.49 -15.27 -0.58
CA TYR A 88 18.63 -16.34 -1.03
C TYR A 88 18.29 -16.23 -2.53
N SER A 89 18.32 -17.35 -3.25
CA SER A 89 17.79 -17.46 -4.60
C SER A 89 16.31 -17.81 -4.54
N LEU A 90 15.45 -16.79 -4.69
CA LEU A 90 14.00 -16.90 -4.55
C LEU A 90 13.28 -16.73 -5.90
N LYS A 91 13.92 -17.07 -7.02
CA LYS A 91 13.41 -16.73 -8.36
C LYS A 91 11.97 -17.21 -8.60
N ASN A 92 11.68 -18.49 -8.35
CA ASN A 92 10.36 -19.07 -8.59
C ASN A 92 9.30 -18.50 -7.64
N VAL A 93 9.69 -18.24 -6.39
CA VAL A 93 8.84 -17.60 -5.39
C VAL A 93 8.48 -16.18 -5.82
N LEU A 94 9.47 -15.38 -6.24
CA LEU A 94 9.23 -14.02 -6.71
C LEU A 94 8.36 -14.04 -7.97
N LEU A 95 8.58 -14.98 -8.90
CA LEU A 95 7.75 -15.08 -10.10
C LEU A 95 6.29 -15.34 -9.73
N LEU A 96 6.03 -16.33 -8.87
CA LEU A 96 4.69 -16.66 -8.40
C LEU A 96 4.05 -15.47 -7.67
N TYR A 97 4.79 -14.87 -6.73
CA TYR A 97 4.33 -13.72 -5.96
C TYR A 97 3.96 -12.53 -6.87
N ASN A 98 4.86 -12.10 -7.76
CA ASN A 98 4.60 -10.98 -8.66
C ASN A 98 3.41 -11.28 -9.57
N PHE A 99 3.29 -12.51 -10.06
CA PHE A 99 2.14 -12.94 -10.86
C PHE A 99 0.82 -12.90 -10.07
N SER A 100 0.79 -13.42 -8.84
CA SER A 100 -0.38 -13.37 -7.96
C SER A 100 -0.80 -11.93 -7.63
N VAL A 101 0.15 -11.05 -7.31
CA VAL A 101 -0.15 -9.63 -7.04
C VAL A 101 -0.64 -8.92 -8.31
N THR A 102 -0.12 -9.29 -9.49
CA THR A 102 -0.59 -8.77 -10.77
C THR A 102 -2.05 -9.15 -11.02
N ILE A 103 -2.41 -10.42 -10.80
CA ILE A 103 -3.80 -10.89 -10.94
C ILE A 103 -4.71 -10.18 -9.93
N LEU A 104 -4.30 -10.07 -8.67
CA LEU A 104 -5.08 -9.37 -7.64
C LEU A 104 -5.30 -7.91 -8.03
N SER A 105 -4.26 -7.22 -8.52
CA SER A 105 -4.35 -5.83 -8.97
C SER A 105 -5.26 -5.68 -10.18
N PHE A 106 -5.21 -6.63 -11.11
CA PHE A 106 -6.09 -6.65 -12.29
C PHE A 106 -7.55 -6.87 -11.89
N TYR A 107 -7.81 -7.81 -10.99
CA TYR A 107 -9.14 -8.03 -10.42
C TYR A 107 -9.69 -6.76 -9.77
N MET A 108 -8.90 -6.10 -8.88
CA MET A 108 -9.33 -4.87 -8.22
C MET A 108 -9.59 -3.75 -9.23
N LEU A 109 -8.78 -3.61 -10.27
CA LEU A 109 -8.98 -2.62 -11.32
C LEU A 109 -10.31 -2.85 -12.06
N VAL A 110 -10.54 -4.08 -12.54
CA VAL A 110 -11.75 -4.43 -13.30
C VAL A 110 -12.99 -4.28 -12.43
N GLU A 111 -12.94 -4.75 -11.17
CA GLU A 111 -14.06 -4.63 -10.26
C GLU A 111 -14.34 -3.18 -9.86
N LEU A 112 -13.33 -2.33 -9.63
CA LEU A 112 -13.57 -0.91 -9.33
C LEU A 112 -14.21 -0.19 -10.53
N ILE A 113 -13.74 -0.47 -11.75
CA ILE A 113 -14.35 0.10 -12.97
C ILE A 113 -15.79 -0.41 -13.13
N SER A 114 -16.00 -1.72 -13.04
CA SER A 114 -17.34 -2.33 -13.19
C SER A 114 -18.31 -1.87 -12.11
N ALA A 115 -17.87 -1.85 -10.84
CA ALA A 115 -18.70 -1.44 -9.72
C ALA A 115 -19.07 0.04 -9.81
N SER A 116 -18.11 0.93 -10.06
CA SER A 116 -18.38 2.37 -10.19
C SER A 116 -19.24 2.70 -11.42
N TRP A 117 -19.01 2.03 -12.55
CA TRP A 117 -19.80 2.23 -13.77
C TRP A 117 -21.25 1.76 -13.58
N SER A 118 -21.45 0.52 -13.09
CA SER A 118 -22.79 -0.04 -12.86
C SER A 118 -23.58 0.73 -11.79
N ALA A 119 -22.88 1.35 -10.84
CA ALA A 119 -23.45 2.19 -9.80
C ALA A 119 -23.71 3.64 -10.24
N GLY A 120 -23.32 4.03 -11.46
CA GLY A 120 -23.52 5.39 -11.97
C GLY A 120 -22.67 6.45 -11.26
N TYR A 121 -21.47 6.10 -10.79
CA TYR A 121 -20.60 7.03 -10.06
C TYR A 121 -20.24 8.26 -10.91
N ARG A 122 -20.35 9.44 -10.29
CA ARG A 122 -19.93 10.69 -10.90
C ARG A 122 -18.44 10.93 -10.66
N LEU A 123 -17.67 11.09 -11.74
CA LEU A 123 -16.22 11.36 -11.67
C LEU A 123 -15.85 12.71 -11.04
N LYS A 124 -16.77 13.69 -11.04
CA LYS A 124 -16.50 15.02 -10.44
C LYS A 124 -16.54 14.98 -8.92
N CYS A 125 -17.61 14.39 -8.38
CA CYS A 125 -17.82 14.19 -6.95
C CYS A 125 -18.87 13.11 -6.72
N GLN A 126 -18.55 12.15 -5.86
CA GLN A 126 -19.40 11.02 -5.47
C GLN A 126 -19.49 10.96 -3.94
N GLY A 127 -20.68 11.14 -3.39
CA GLY A 127 -20.93 11.00 -1.95
C GLY A 127 -20.83 9.55 -1.46
N LEU A 128 -20.89 9.38 -0.14
CA LEU A 128 -20.70 8.09 0.55
C LEU A 128 -21.95 7.19 0.58
N PHE A 129 -23.13 7.74 0.36
CA PHE A 129 -24.42 7.06 0.54
C PHE A 129 -25.37 7.28 -0.64
N GLU A 130 -24.83 7.48 -1.84
CA GLU A 130 -25.63 7.83 -3.03
C GLU A 130 -26.00 6.64 -3.90
N ALA A 131 -25.20 5.56 -3.89
CA ALA A 131 -25.33 4.46 -4.83
C ALA A 131 -25.85 3.16 -4.21
N GLY A 132 -26.20 3.18 -2.91
CA GLY A 132 -26.82 2.05 -2.20
C GLY A 132 -25.96 0.78 -2.27
N ASN A 133 -26.46 -0.26 -2.96
CA ASN A 133 -25.73 -1.52 -3.13
C ASN A 133 -24.42 -1.36 -3.93
N GLY A 134 -24.34 -0.34 -4.80
CA GLY A 134 -23.12 0.01 -5.53
C GLY A 134 -21.99 0.43 -4.60
N ASP A 135 -22.30 1.23 -3.58
CA ASP A 135 -21.34 1.67 -2.56
C ASP A 135 -20.75 0.49 -1.79
N ILE A 136 -21.59 -0.49 -1.44
CA ILE A 136 -21.15 -1.71 -0.75
C ILE A 136 -20.23 -2.56 -1.64
N ARG A 137 -20.54 -2.66 -2.94
CA ARG A 137 -19.68 -3.37 -3.91
C ARG A 137 -18.31 -2.69 -4.00
N VAL A 138 -18.26 -1.36 -4.10
CA VAL A 138 -16.99 -0.62 -4.10
C VAL A 138 -16.23 -0.83 -2.79
N ALA A 139 -16.91 -0.76 -1.64
CA ALA A 139 -16.30 -1.00 -0.33
C ALA A 139 -15.63 -2.38 -0.24
N LYS A 140 -16.27 -3.44 -0.74
CA LYS A 140 -15.68 -4.78 -0.77
C LYS A 140 -14.38 -4.85 -1.57
N VAL A 141 -14.31 -4.14 -2.69
CA VAL A 141 -13.08 -4.09 -3.51
C VAL A 141 -12.02 -3.22 -2.83
N LEU A 142 -12.41 -2.14 -2.16
CA LEU A 142 -11.49 -1.33 -1.36
C LEU A 142 -10.94 -2.09 -0.14
N TRP A 143 -11.70 -3.05 0.41
CA TRP A 143 -11.16 -3.98 1.41
C TRP A 143 -10.08 -4.89 0.82
N TRP A 144 -10.28 -5.44 -0.38
CA TRP A 144 -9.22 -6.18 -1.07
C TRP A 144 -7.98 -5.31 -1.34
N TYR A 145 -8.20 -4.04 -1.66
CA TYR A 145 -7.12 -3.07 -1.83
C TYR A 145 -6.33 -2.81 -0.54
N TYR A 146 -7.02 -2.63 0.59
CA TYR A 146 -6.38 -2.54 1.90
C TYR A 146 -5.60 -3.81 2.25
N PHE A 147 -6.21 -4.98 2.04
CA PHE A 147 -5.55 -6.27 2.28
C PHE A 147 -4.34 -6.48 1.37
N SER A 148 -4.38 -5.96 0.13
CA SER A 148 -3.23 -6.00 -0.78
C SER A 148 -2.02 -5.28 -0.18
N LYS A 149 -2.20 -4.17 0.56
CA LYS A 149 -1.09 -3.45 1.19
C LYS A 149 -0.35 -4.29 2.23
N LEU A 150 -1.06 -5.19 2.92
CA LEU A 150 -0.44 -6.17 3.81
C LEU A 150 0.38 -7.20 3.04
N ILE A 151 -0.14 -7.71 1.92
CA ILE A 151 0.60 -8.63 1.03
C ILE A 151 1.87 -7.96 0.52
N GLU A 152 1.79 -6.68 0.15
CA GLU A 152 2.91 -5.89 -0.38
C GLU A 152 4.05 -5.68 0.65
N PHE A 153 3.84 -5.92 1.95
CA PHE A 153 4.96 -5.97 2.92
C PHE A 153 6.00 -7.03 2.55
N LEU A 154 5.57 -8.10 1.86
CA LEU A 154 6.46 -9.15 1.36
C LEU A 154 7.51 -8.62 0.38
N ASP A 155 7.27 -7.52 -0.34
CA ASP A 155 8.27 -6.90 -1.22
C ASP A 155 9.56 -6.57 -0.46
N THR A 156 9.39 -5.97 0.71
CA THR A 156 10.51 -5.55 1.55
C THR A 156 11.21 -6.76 2.17
N ILE A 157 10.45 -7.78 2.56
CA ILE A 157 10.99 -9.04 3.07
C ILE A 157 11.84 -9.71 1.99
N PHE A 158 11.39 -9.75 0.73
CA PHE A 158 12.19 -10.27 -0.38
C PHE A 158 13.46 -9.45 -0.63
N PHE A 159 13.42 -8.13 -0.50
CA PHE A 159 14.62 -7.29 -0.61
C PHE A 159 15.65 -7.61 0.48
N VAL A 160 15.20 -7.77 1.73
CA VAL A 160 16.06 -8.16 2.87
C VAL A 160 16.70 -9.53 2.62
N LEU A 161 15.90 -10.55 2.27
CA LEU A 161 16.39 -11.92 2.07
C LEU A 161 17.35 -12.04 0.87
N ARG A 162 17.19 -11.18 -0.15
CA ARG A 162 18.07 -11.12 -1.32
C ARG A 162 19.26 -10.17 -1.15
N LYS A 163 19.42 -9.55 0.03
CA LYS A 163 20.44 -8.53 0.33
C LYS A 163 20.42 -7.35 -0.67
N LYS A 164 19.23 -6.96 -1.14
CA LYS A 164 19.01 -5.81 -2.02
C LYS A 164 18.68 -4.55 -1.22
N ASN A 165 19.56 -4.21 -0.28
CA ASN A 165 19.34 -3.09 0.66
C ASN A 165 19.22 -1.73 -0.05
N ASN A 166 19.78 -1.60 -1.26
CA ASN A 166 19.63 -0.41 -2.10
C ASN A 166 18.17 -0.18 -2.58
N GLN A 167 17.31 -1.21 -2.54
CA GLN A 167 15.89 -1.09 -2.85
C GLN A 167 15.06 -0.68 -1.63
N ILE A 168 15.58 -0.88 -0.41
CA ILE A 168 14.94 -0.52 0.86
C ILE A 168 15.23 0.96 1.14
N THR A 169 14.60 1.83 0.35
CA THR A 169 14.74 3.29 0.48
C THR A 169 13.77 3.84 1.53
N PHE A 170 14.03 5.07 2.00
CA PHE A 170 13.08 5.78 2.86
C PHE A 170 11.70 5.88 2.22
N LEU A 171 11.62 6.22 0.93
CA LEU A 171 10.37 6.29 0.18
C LEU A 171 9.60 4.97 0.23
N HIS A 172 10.29 3.84 0.00
CA HIS A 172 9.70 2.51 0.02
C HIS A 172 9.10 2.19 1.39
N VAL A 173 9.89 2.32 2.46
CA VAL A 173 9.45 1.99 3.82
C VAL A 173 8.35 2.95 4.29
N TYR A 174 8.49 4.25 4.03
CA TYR A 174 7.48 5.27 4.35
C TYR A 174 6.14 4.95 3.68
N HIS A 175 6.16 4.66 2.37
CA HIS A 175 4.96 4.34 1.61
C HIS A 175 4.28 3.07 2.14
N HIS A 176 4.99 1.94 2.23
CA HIS A 176 4.37 0.69 2.68
C HIS A 176 3.85 0.79 4.12
N ALA A 177 4.63 1.34 5.06
CA ALA A 177 4.21 1.46 6.46
C ALA A 177 3.01 2.41 6.64
N SER A 178 2.98 3.54 5.92
CA SER A 178 1.89 4.51 6.04
C SER A 178 0.61 4.05 5.34
N MET A 179 0.71 3.53 4.10
CA MET A 179 -0.46 3.16 3.29
C MET A 179 -1.37 2.16 3.99
N PHE A 180 -0.81 1.13 4.64
CA PHE A 180 -1.60 0.13 5.33
C PHE A 180 -2.46 0.73 6.45
N ASN A 181 -1.88 1.60 7.28
CA ASN A 181 -2.61 2.24 8.38
C ASN A 181 -3.60 3.31 7.90
N ILE A 182 -3.22 4.08 6.87
CA ILE A 182 -4.12 5.07 6.25
C ILE A 182 -5.36 4.37 5.69
N TRP A 183 -5.19 3.25 4.98
CA TRP A 183 -6.31 2.53 4.39
C TRP A 183 -7.22 1.85 5.42
N TRP A 184 -6.68 1.46 6.57
CA TRP A 184 -7.51 1.02 7.69
C TRP A 184 -8.46 2.15 8.15
N CYS A 185 -7.96 3.39 8.25
CA CYS A 185 -8.81 4.55 8.56
C CYS A 185 -9.80 4.83 7.42
N VAL A 186 -9.34 4.88 6.16
CA VAL A 186 -10.21 5.17 5.01
C VAL A 186 -11.38 4.20 4.95
N LEU A 187 -11.16 2.90 5.16
CA LEU A 187 -12.26 1.93 5.15
C LEU A 187 -13.21 2.09 6.34
N ASN A 188 -12.71 2.44 7.52
CA ASN A 188 -13.56 2.61 8.69
C ASN A 188 -14.45 3.86 8.63
N TRP A 189 -14.09 4.92 7.92
CA TRP A 189 -14.90 6.16 7.88
C TRP A 189 -15.46 6.51 6.49
N ILE A 190 -14.75 6.17 5.42
CA ILE A 190 -15.08 6.57 4.04
C ILE A 190 -14.86 5.40 3.04
N PRO A 191 -15.54 4.25 3.24
CA PRO A 191 -15.29 3.02 2.47
C PRO A 191 -15.78 3.04 1.02
N CYS A 192 -16.23 4.17 0.49
CA CYS A 192 -16.70 4.30 -0.90
C CYS A 192 -16.66 5.79 -1.33
N GLY A 193 -17.53 6.17 -2.26
CA GLY A 193 -17.59 7.54 -2.77
C GLY A 193 -16.30 7.96 -3.46
N GLN A 194 -15.83 9.18 -3.19
CA GLN A 194 -14.61 9.76 -3.79
C GLN A 194 -13.32 8.96 -3.54
N SER A 195 -13.27 8.10 -2.53
CA SER A 195 -12.09 7.28 -2.21
C SER A 195 -11.71 6.27 -3.30
N PHE A 196 -12.62 5.92 -4.23
CA PHE A 196 -12.42 4.82 -5.19
C PHE A 196 -11.37 5.10 -6.28
N PHE A 197 -11.19 6.37 -6.66
CA PHE A 197 -10.44 6.74 -7.87
C PHE A 197 -8.93 6.51 -7.73
N GLY A 198 -8.36 6.84 -6.56
CA GLY A 198 -6.95 6.60 -6.25
C GLY A 198 -6.57 5.11 -6.34
N PRO A 199 -7.28 4.20 -5.63
CA PRO A 199 -7.13 2.75 -5.74
C PRO A 199 -7.30 2.20 -7.15
N MET A 200 -8.23 2.74 -7.93
CA MET A 200 -8.43 2.33 -9.32
C MET A 200 -7.17 2.59 -10.15
N LEU A 201 -6.65 3.82 -10.11
CA LEU A 201 -5.41 4.17 -10.82
C LEU A 201 -4.19 3.43 -10.25
N ASN A 202 -4.11 3.28 -8.93
CA ASN A 202 -3.03 2.54 -8.29
C ASN A 202 -3.03 1.06 -8.68
N SER A 203 -4.20 0.42 -8.76
CA SER A 203 -4.34 -0.96 -9.21
C SER A 203 -3.87 -1.11 -10.66
N PHE A 204 -4.21 -0.16 -11.53
CA PHE A 204 -3.69 -0.13 -12.90
C PHE A 204 -2.16 -0.04 -12.95
N ILE A 205 -1.55 0.86 -12.19
CA ILE A 205 -0.09 0.98 -12.12
C ILE A 205 0.54 -0.27 -11.48
N HIS A 206 -0.11 -0.89 -10.49
CA HIS A 206 0.37 -2.13 -9.87
C HIS A 206 0.35 -3.30 -10.86
N VAL A 207 -0.65 -3.41 -11.73
CA VAL A 207 -0.63 -4.39 -12.82
C VAL A 207 0.63 -4.23 -13.67
N LEU A 208 0.97 -3.00 -14.07
CA LEU A 208 2.17 -2.74 -14.89
C LEU A 208 3.47 -3.00 -14.11
N MET A 209 3.53 -2.55 -12.86
CA MET A 209 4.72 -2.65 -12.01
C MET A 209 5.05 -4.11 -11.65
N TYR A 210 4.08 -4.88 -11.15
CA TYR A 210 4.30 -6.27 -10.77
C TYR A 210 4.49 -7.17 -11.99
N SER A 211 3.87 -6.84 -13.13
CA SER A 211 4.21 -7.50 -14.42
C SER A 211 5.67 -7.26 -14.78
N TYR A 212 6.17 -6.03 -14.67
CA TYR A 212 7.57 -5.70 -14.92
C TYR A 212 8.50 -6.47 -13.96
N TYR A 213 8.17 -6.52 -12.67
CA TYR A 213 8.97 -7.25 -11.69
C TYR A 213 8.95 -8.76 -11.93
N GLY A 214 7.80 -9.34 -12.26
CA GLY A 214 7.68 -10.75 -12.66
C GLY A 214 8.54 -11.07 -13.87
N LEU A 215 8.43 -10.29 -14.94
CA LEU A 215 9.25 -10.45 -16.14
C LEU A 215 10.75 -10.25 -15.86
N SER A 216 11.11 -9.34 -14.95
CA SER A 216 12.50 -9.12 -14.55
C SER A 216 13.13 -10.30 -13.79
N THR A 217 12.34 -11.28 -13.34
CA THR A 217 12.90 -12.51 -12.78
C THR A 217 13.42 -13.46 -13.86
N ILE A 218 12.99 -13.30 -15.12
CA ILE A 218 13.33 -14.16 -16.26
C ILE A 218 14.51 -13.53 -17.03
N PRO A 219 15.71 -14.15 -17.05
CA PRO A 219 16.90 -13.54 -17.67
C PRO A 219 16.74 -13.22 -19.16
N SER A 220 16.04 -14.09 -19.92
CA SER A 220 15.77 -13.85 -21.34
C SER A 220 14.91 -12.62 -21.60
N MET A 221 14.10 -12.19 -20.62
CA MET A 221 13.22 -11.04 -20.76
C MET A 221 13.92 -9.70 -20.49
N HIS A 222 15.11 -9.69 -19.88
CA HIS A 222 15.82 -8.46 -19.48
C HIS A 222 16.04 -7.49 -20.64
N LYS A 223 16.34 -8.01 -21.84
CA LYS A 223 16.54 -7.21 -23.06
C LYS A 223 15.31 -6.42 -23.47
N TYR A 224 14.11 -6.90 -23.15
CA TYR A 224 12.84 -6.29 -23.56
C TYR A 224 12.29 -5.29 -22.53
N LEU A 225 12.91 -5.17 -21.35
CA LEU A 225 12.44 -4.35 -20.22
C LEU A 225 12.98 -2.90 -20.25
N TRP A 226 13.10 -2.32 -21.44
CA TRP A 226 13.58 -0.94 -21.68
C TRP A 226 12.63 0.14 -21.15
N TRP A 227 11.37 -0.20 -20.93
CA TRP A 227 10.30 0.72 -20.57
C TRP A 227 10.21 1.05 -19.07
N LYS A 228 11.22 0.68 -18.27
CA LYS A 228 11.31 0.98 -16.84
C LYS A 228 11.08 2.46 -16.52
N ARG A 229 11.61 3.36 -17.35
CA ARG A 229 11.46 4.82 -17.15
C ARG A 229 10.00 5.27 -17.28
N TYR A 230 9.24 4.68 -18.21
CA TYR A 230 7.84 5.02 -18.42
C TYR A 230 6.96 4.55 -17.26
N LEU A 231 7.32 3.47 -16.55
CA LEU A 231 6.63 3.07 -15.31
C LEU A 231 6.69 4.17 -14.25
N THR A 232 7.86 4.76 -14.03
CA THR A 232 8.01 5.84 -13.04
C THR A 232 7.29 7.11 -13.47
N GLN A 233 7.26 7.40 -14.77
CA GLN A 233 6.44 8.50 -15.31
C GLN A 233 4.95 8.25 -15.10
N ALA A 234 4.47 7.02 -15.34
CA ALA A 234 3.09 6.63 -15.12
C ALA A 234 2.68 6.72 -13.64
N GLN A 235 3.57 6.36 -12.70
CA GLN A 235 3.39 6.55 -11.26
C GLN A 235 3.23 8.04 -10.89
N LEU A 236 4.04 8.93 -11.46
CA LEU A 236 3.90 10.38 -11.22
C LEU A 236 2.57 10.92 -11.77
N VAL A 237 2.20 10.50 -12.98
CA VAL A 237 0.92 10.88 -13.59
C VAL A 237 -0.26 10.39 -12.75
N GLN A 238 -0.18 9.17 -12.19
CA GLN A 238 -1.17 8.62 -11.26
C GLN A 238 -1.42 9.55 -10.06
N PHE A 239 -0.34 10.04 -9.43
CA PHE A 239 -0.48 10.95 -8.28
C PHE A 239 -1.11 12.27 -8.67
N ILE A 240 -0.69 12.88 -9.78
CA ILE A 240 -1.26 14.13 -10.28
C ILE A 240 -2.75 13.97 -10.59
N MET A 241 -3.15 12.91 -11.29
CA MET A 241 -4.56 12.63 -11.59
C MET A 241 -5.38 12.43 -10.30
N THR A 242 -4.83 11.72 -9.32
CA THR A 242 -5.50 11.48 -8.03
C THR A 242 -5.70 12.77 -7.24
N ILE A 243 -4.69 13.67 -7.24
CA ILE A 243 -4.79 14.98 -6.60
C ILE A 243 -5.87 15.82 -7.28
N THR A 244 -5.88 15.90 -8.62
CA THR A 244 -6.89 16.66 -9.37
C THR A 244 -8.30 16.18 -9.08
N HIS A 245 -8.52 14.86 -9.06
CA HIS A 245 -9.83 14.27 -8.71
C HIS A 245 -10.21 14.57 -7.25
N THR A 246 -9.26 14.55 -6.32
CA THR A 246 -9.54 14.89 -4.92
C THR A 246 -9.92 16.37 -4.77
N LEU A 247 -9.24 17.26 -5.49
CA LEU A 247 -9.51 18.70 -5.48
C LEU A 247 -10.85 19.05 -6.14
N SER A 248 -11.32 18.28 -7.14
CA SER A 248 -12.65 18.54 -7.72
C SER A 248 -13.78 18.38 -6.70
N ALA A 249 -13.64 17.45 -5.74
CA ALA A 249 -14.59 17.30 -4.64
C ALA A 249 -14.52 18.42 -3.59
N VAL A 250 -13.39 19.13 -3.49
CA VAL A 250 -13.26 20.33 -2.65
C VAL A 250 -13.99 21.52 -3.29
N VAL A 251 -13.90 21.66 -4.62
CA VAL A 251 -14.56 22.75 -5.37
C VAL A 251 -16.06 22.50 -5.53
N PHE A 252 -16.47 21.26 -5.77
CA PHE A 252 -17.86 20.86 -5.97
C PHE A 252 -18.29 19.89 -4.85
N PRO A 253 -18.72 20.40 -3.69
CA PRO A 253 -19.03 19.56 -2.53
C PRO A 253 -20.26 18.66 -2.80
N CYS A 254 -20.10 17.36 -2.64
CA CYS A 254 -21.18 16.35 -2.73
C CYS A 254 -21.43 15.62 -1.40
N GLY A 255 -21.12 16.24 -0.26
CA GLY A 255 -21.31 15.65 1.06
C GLY A 255 -20.21 14.67 1.50
N PHE A 256 -19.10 14.60 0.77
CA PHE A 256 -17.90 13.87 1.21
C PHE A 256 -17.13 14.69 2.26
N PRO A 257 -16.60 14.10 3.36
CA PRO A 257 -15.95 14.85 4.43
C PRO A 257 -14.71 15.63 3.97
N LEU A 258 -14.74 16.97 4.14
CA LEU A 258 -13.63 17.86 3.72
C LEU A 258 -12.31 17.52 4.41
N GLY A 259 -12.34 17.17 5.70
CA GLY A 259 -11.13 16.78 6.45
C GLY A 259 -10.40 15.60 5.82
N CYS A 260 -11.14 14.60 5.33
CA CYS A 260 -10.57 13.44 4.64
C CYS A 260 -9.96 13.82 3.27
N LEU A 261 -10.60 14.73 2.52
CA LEU A 261 -10.07 15.22 1.24
C LEU A 261 -8.76 16.01 1.42
N LEU A 262 -8.69 16.85 2.46
CA LEU A 262 -7.48 17.60 2.80
C LEU A 262 -6.36 16.66 3.26
N PHE A 263 -6.67 15.68 4.10
CA PHE A 263 -5.71 14.66 4.52
C PHE A 263 -5.16 13.89 3.31
N GLN A 264 -6.04 13.37 2.45
CA GLN A 264 -5.66 12.67 1.22
C GLN A 264 -4.77 13.54 0.32
N SER A 265 -5.12 14.80 0.11
CA SER A 265 -4.35 15.74 -0.71
C SER A 265 -2.97 16.01 -0.12
N SER A 266 -2.89 16.21 1.20
CA SER A 266 -1.63 16.43 1.91
C SER A 266 -0.70 15.21 1.82
N TYR A 267 -1.23 14.01 1.99
CA TYR A 267 -0.47 12.77 1.89
C TYR A 267 0.03 12.53 0.46
N MET A 268 -0.82 12.70 -0.56
CA MET A 268 -0.41 12.60 -1.96
C MET A 268 0.70 13.60 -2.32
N LEU A 269 0.65 14.82 -1.79
CA LEU A 269 1.72 15.81 -1.99
C LEU A 269 3.07 15.32 -1.43
N THR A 270 3.08 14.71 -0.24
CA THR A 270 4.32 14.13 0.32
C THR A 270 4.91 13.04 -0.59
N LEU A 271 4.06 12.16 -1.13
CA LEU A 271 4.51 11.12 -2.07
C LEU A 271 5.04 11.72 -3.37
N VAL A 272 4.38 12.75 -3.93
CA VAL A 272 4.88 13.44 -5.13
C VAL A 272 6.28 14.00 -4.87
N ILE A 273 6.50 14.70 -3.75
CA ILE A 273 7.81 15.26 -3.40
C ILE A 273 8.88 14.16 -3.33
N LEU A 274 8.58 13.05 -2.65
CA LEU A 274 9.53 11.95 -2.51
C LEU A 274 9.80 11.22 -3.83
N PHE A 275 8.79 11.03 -4.68
CA PHE A 275 8.95 10.41 -6.00
C PHE A 275 9.69 11.31 -6.99
N VAL A 276 9.44 12.63 -6.98
CA VAL A 276 10.22 13.59 -7.78
C VAL A 276 11.67 13.57 -7.33
N ASN A 277 11.93 13.58 -6.02
CA ASN A 277 13.28 13.47 -5.49
C ASN A 277 13.99 12.19 -5.96
N PHE A 278 13.31 11.04 -5.89
CA PHE A 278 13.80 9.78 -6.41
C PHE A 278 14.07 9.82 -7.93
N TYR A 279 13.15 10.38 -8.72
CA TYR A 279 13.27 10.47 -10.18
C TYR A 279 14.44 11.38 -10.61
N VAL A 280 14.67 12.49 -9.92
CA VAL A 280 15.79 13.41 -10.18
C VAL A 280 17.13 12.75 -9.88
N HIS A 281 17.24 12.03 -8.76
CA HIS A 281 18.46 11.31 -8.38
C HIS A 281 18.73 10.11 -9.29
N ALA A 282 17.70 9.34 -9.64
CA ALA A 282 17.83 8.16 -10.49
C ALA A 282 18.22 8.48 -11.95
N ASN A 283 17.83 9.65 -12.47
CA ASN A 283 18.15 10.08 -13.84
C ASN A 283 19.34 11.06 -13.93
N GLY A 284 20.06 11.33 -12.83
CA GLY A 284 21.25 12.19 -12.85
C GLY A 284 20.97 13.66 -13.20
N ILE A 285 19.75 14.15 -13.05
CA ILE A 285 19.40 15.55 -13.38
C ILE A 285 20.05 16.52 -12.37
N SER A 286 20.33 16.05 -11.15
CA SER A 286 21.08 16.83 -10.13
C SER A 286 22.53 17.16 -10.56
N SER A 287 23.22 16.23 -11.24
CA SER A 287 24.57 16.51 -11.79
C SER A 287 24.54 17.49 -12.98
N SER A 288 23.42 17.60 -13.69
CA SER A 288 23.26 18.56 -14.79
C SER A 288 23.01 19.99 -14.29
N PHE A 289 22.25 20.17 -13.19
CA PHE A 289 22.04 21.49 -12.58
C PHE A 289 23.28 22.04 -11.88
N ASN A 290 24.07 21.20 -11.20
CA ASN A 290 25.32 21.63 -10.58
C ASN A 290 26.46 21.83 -11.60
N GLY A 291 26.48 21.07 -12.70
CA GLY A 291 27.41 21.27 -13.82
C GLY A 291 27.11 22.52 -14.66
N ALA A 292 25.84 22.96 -14.72
CA ALA A 292 25.46 24.20 -15.40
C ALA A 292 25.83 25.46 -14.58
N LYS A 293 25.76 25.40 -13.24
CA LYS A 293 26.25 26.48 -12.37
C LYS A 293 27.77 26.65 -12.45
N HIS A 294 28.52 25.58 -12.68
CA HIS A 294 29.98 25.63 -12.78
C HIS A 294 30.52 26.06 -14.17
N LYS A 295 29.64 26.28 -15.15
CA LYS A 295 29.96 26.82 -16.48
C LYS A 295 29.57 28.30 -16.64
N LEU A 296 29.04 28.92 -15.59
CA LEU A 296 28.62 30.33 -15.55
C LEU A 296 29.41 31.15 -14.51
N GLN A 297 30.56 30.65 -14.08
CA GLN A 297 31.65 31.39 -13.45
C GLN A 297 32.90 31.20 -14.29
#